data_AF-X1RSF7-F1
#
_entry.id   AF-X1RSF7-F1
#
_cell.length_a   1.000
_cell.length_b   1.000
_cell.length_c   1.000
_cell.angle_alpha   90.00
_cell.angle_beta   90.00
_cell.angle_gamma   90.00
#
_symmetry.space_group_name_H-M   'P 1'
#
loop_
_entity.id
_entity.type
_entity.pdbx_description
1 polymer ?
#
loop_
_entity_poly.entity_id
_entity_poly.type
_entity_poly.pdbx_seq_one_letter_code
_entity_poly.pdbx_strand_id
1 'polypeptide(L)'
;TEIHSGIDKNLDETFFELNENGAVINIDQDINCCCEIAPDVTINLKKIDDIKTSTKFSQDCMVCGAKLQYLEKSIQQSCYFCGRKLWTNTICTNEHFVCDNCHSQDALDFIKSFCLNVRDKDMIALFKKIRAHPSVPMHGPEYHSLVPAVILTVYGNLSGQNTTQLIFEAIHRGKTIIGGACSFLGICGAAIGVGIALSLLLKADPYKARERQIVQKVTHQVLKEISHYHAPRCCQRDCWLALKAASQILPKYLDIELAAEEKLICEQFSQNKECIGKLCPLFPGHQ
;
A
#
# COMPACT_ATOMS: atom_id res chain seq x y z
N THR A 1 48.16 13.11 20.92
CA THR A 1 47.97 11.67 20.75
C THR A 1 48.19 11.39 19.29
N GLU A 2 49.28 10.67 18.99
CA GLU A 2 49.98 10.68 17.71
C GLU A 2 49.15 10.07 16.57
N ILE A 3 49.27 10.70 15.40
CA ILE A 3 48.72 10.26 14.12
C ILE A 3 49.67 9.18 13.60
N HIS A 4 49.25 7.91 13.65
CA HIS A 4 50.00 6.83 13.02
C HIS A 4 49.79 6.87 11.51
N SER A 5 50.75 7.48 10.80
CA SER A 5 50.98 7.26 9.38
C SER A 5 51.64 5.89 9.18
N GLY A 6 50.84 4.86 8.99
CA GLY A 6 51.30 3.53 8.62
C GLY A 6 50.41 3.00 7.51
N ILE A 7 50.91 3.03 6.27
CA ILE A 7 50.32 2.27 5.17
C ILE A 7 50.67 0.80 5.43
N ASP A 8 49.75 0.08 6.06
CA ASP A 8 49.84 -1.37 6.18
C ASP A 8 49.49 -1.98 4.81
N LYS A 9 50.46 -2.61 4.15
CA LYS A 9 50.34 -3.14 2.78
C LYS A 9 49.71 -4.54 2.72
N ASN A 10 48.96 -4.96 3.75
CA ASN A 10 48.35 -6.28 3.85
C ASN A 10 46.91 -6.25 4.42
N LEU A 11 46.07 -5.32 3.97
CA LEU A 11 44.66 -5.29 4.37
C LEU A 11 43.75 -5.64 3.18
N ASP A 12 42.93 -6.68 3.37
CA ASP A 12 41.89 -7.17 2.48
C ASP A 12 41.01 -6.04 1.88
N GLU A 13 40.38 -6.30 0.73
CA GLU A 13 39.56 -5.40 -0.10
C GLU A 13 38.29 -4.80 0.56
N THR A 14 38.25 -4.64 1.89
CA THR A 14 37.06 -4.19 2.65
C THR A 14 37.36 -3.07 3.64
N PHE A 15 38.16 -2.07 3.26
CA PHE A 15 38.37 -0.89 4.08
C PHE A 15 37.39 0.23 3.73
N PHE A 16 36.58 0.68 4.70
CA PHE A 16 35.69 1.83 4.54
C PHE A 16 36.41 3.12 4.99
N GLU A 17 36.63 4.06 4.08
CA GLU A 17 37.05 5.42 4.43
C GLU A 17 35.82 6.21 4.86
N LEU A 18 35.89 6.81 6.05
CA LEU A 18 34.81 7.63 6.59
C LEU A 18 35.21 9.11 6.51
N ASN A 19 34.27 9.97 6.16
CA ASN A 19 34.43 11.42 6.33
C ASN A 19 34.28 11.84 7.80
N GLU A 20 34.46 13.13 8.09
CA GLU A 20 34.33 13.71 9.44
C GLU A 20 32.94 13.50 10.08
N ASN A 21 31.92 13.19 9.26
CA ASN A 21 30.56 12.88 9.70
C ASN A 21 30.30 11.36 9.82
N GLY A 22 31.31 10.51 9.65
CA GLY A 22 31.20 9.05 9.73
C GLY A 22 30.55 8.39 8.50
N ALA A 23 30.45 9.08 7.36
CA ALA A 23 29.90 8.52 6.12
C ALA A 23 31.01 7.90 5.25
N VAL A 24 30.74 6.72 4.68
CA VAL A 24 31.65 6.02 3.76
C VAL A 24 31.82 6.81 2.46
N ILE A 25 33.06 7.07 2.05
CA ILE A 25 33.40 7.89 0.86
C ILE A 25 34.18 7.17 -0.23
N ASN A 26 34.75 6.00 0.05
CA ASN A 26 35.62 5.27 -0.89
C ASN A 26 34.96 4.04 -1.54
N ILE A 27 33.64 3.96 -1.51
CA ILE A 27 32.87 2.95 -2.22
C ILE A 27 31.96 3.67 -3.21
N ASP A 28 32.18 3.42 -4.50
CA ASP A 28 31.19 3.72 -5.52
C ASP A 28 29.94 2.89 -5.21
N GLN A 29 28.89 3.55 -4.71
CA GLN A 29 27.61 2.92 -4.44
C GLN A 29 26.92 2.64 -5.77
N ASP A 30 27.25 1.52 -6.39
CA ASP A 30 26.44 0.98 -7.47
C ASP A 30 24.99 0.87 -6.99
N ILE A 31 24.06 1.27 -7.86
CA ILE A 31 22.62 1.13 -7.64
C ILE A 31 22.34 -0.37 -7.57
N ASN A 32 22.43 -0.94 -6.38
CA ASN A 32 21.98 -2.28 -6.11
C ASN A 32 20.46 -2.28 -6.24
N CYS A 33 20.04 -2.64 -7.45
CA CYS A 33 18.68 -2.91 -7.87
C CYS A 33 17.93 -3.64 -6.75
N CYS A 34 16.80 -3.08 -6.32
CA CYS A 34 15.81 -3.81 -5.53
C CYS A 34 15.33 -4.96 -6.41
N CYS A 35 15.94 -6.12 -6.28
CA CYS A 35 15.69 -7.30 -7.09
C CYS A 35 14.20 -7.72 -6.99
N GLU A 36 13.41 -7.17 -7.89
CA GLU A 36 12.15 -7.70 -8.39
C GLU A 36 12.49 -8.87 -9.34
N ILE A 37 13.05 -9.96 -8.81
CA ILE A 37 13.13 -11.18 -9.62
C ILE A 37 11.71 -11.74 -9.67
N ALA A 38 10.98 -11.33 -10.71
CA ALA A 38 9.78 -12.02 -11.15
C ALA A 38 10.16 -13.48 -11.45
N PRO A 39 9.38 -14.48 -11.03
CA PRO A 39 9.62 -15.86 -11.43
C PRO A 39 9.60 -15.95 -12.96
N ASP A 40 10.49 -16.77 -13.53
CA ASP A 40 10.58 -17.00 -14.98
C ASP A 40 9.20 -17.22 -15.59
N VAL A 41 8.84 -16.32 -16.49
CA VAL A 41 7.48 -16.18 -17.00
C VAL A 41 7.32 -17.06 -18.22
N THR A 42 6.56 -18.14 -18.11
CA THR A 42 5.92 -18.77 -19.27
C THR A 42 4.46 -18.33 -19.32
N ILE A 43 4.16 -17.27 -20.07
CA ILE A 43 2.77 -16.82 -20.29
C ILE A 43 2.10 -17.80 -21.24
N ASN A 44 1.13 -18.58 -20.76
CA ASN A 44 0.27 -19.35 -21.65
C ASN A 44 -0.85 -18.45 -22.18
N LEU A 45 -0.63 -17.86 -23.35
CA LEU A 45 -1.54 -16.91 -24.00
C LEU A 45 -2.92 -17.51 -24.33
N LYS A 46 -3.06 -18.85 -24.42
CA LYS A 46 -4.33 -19.51 -24.77
C LYS A 46 -5.41 -19.43 -23.68
N LYS A 47 -5.06 -19.12 -22.42
CA LYS A 47 -6.05 -18.99 -21.33
C LYS A 47 -6.64 -17.59 -21.17
N ILE A 48 -6.13 -16.58 -21.89
CA ILE A 48 -6.57 -15.18 -21.74
C ILE A 48 -7.99 -14.98 -22.31
N ASP A 49 -8.36 -15.74 -23.34
CA ASP A 49 -9.67 -15.62 -23.98
C ASP A 49 -10.82 -16.20 -23.15
N ASP A 50 -10.54 -17.17 -22.26
CA ASP A 50 -11.56 -17.79 -21.38
C ASP A 50 -11.84 -16.98 -20.10
N ILE A 51 -11.06 -15.93 -19.80
CA ILE A 51 -11.19 -15.13 -18.56
C ILE A 51 -12.39 -14.15 -18.62
N LYS A 52 -12.94 -13.89 -19.81
CA LYS A 52 -13.91 -12.79 -20.01
C LYS A 52 -15.32 -13.02 -19.47
N THR A 53 -15.64 -14.18 -18.88
CA THR A 53 -17.04 -14.52 -18.54
C THR A 53 -17.26 -15.21 -17.19
N SER A 54 -16.28 -15.28 -16.27
CA SER A 54 -16.56 -15.77 -14.91
C SER A 54 -17.08 -14.65 -14.00
N THR A 55 -18.28 -14.81 -13.45
CA THR A 55 -18.82 -13.95 -12.40
C THR A 55 -17.86 -13.93 -11.20
N LYS A 56 -17.27 -12.76 -10.89
CA LYS A 56 -16.38 -12.61 -9.74
C LYS A 56 -17.21 -12.45 -8.46
N PHE A 57 -16.85 -13.20 -7.42
CA PHE A 57 -17.44 -13.02 -6.09
C PHE A 57 -16.72 -11.87 -5.35
N SER A 58 -17.48 -11.01 -4.69
CA SER A 58 -16.96 -9.85 -3.94
C SER A 58 -16.63 -10.14 -2.47
N GLN A 59 -16.89 -11.37 -2.01
CA GLN A 59 -16.66 -11.84 -0.64
C GLN A 59 -15.96 -13.20 -0.68
N ASP A 60 -15.06 -13.44 0.29
CA ASP A 60 -14.27 -14.66 0.41
C ASP A 60 -13.47 -14.98 -0.90
N CYS A 61 -13.59 -16.18 -1.47
CA CYS A 61 -12.87 -16.52 -2.70
C CYS A 61 -13.45 -15.84 -3.94
N MET A 62 -12.65 -15.05 -4.66
CA MET A 62 -13.05 -14.39 -5.92
C MET A 62 -13.57 -15.35 -7.01
N VAL A 63 -13.12 -16.61 -7.00
CA VAL A 63 -13.46 -17.62 -8.01
C VAL A 63 -14.75 -18.37 -7.70
N CYS A 64 -15.00 -18.67 -6.42
CA CYS A 64 -16.08 -19.59 -6.02
C CYS A 64 -16.89 -19.18 -4.79
N GLY A 65 -16.57 -18.04 -4.16
CA GLY A 65 -17.21 -17.55 -2.93
C GLY A 65 -16.91 -18.38 -1.67
N ALA A 66 -16.15 -19.46 -1.76
CA ALA A 66 -15.81 -20.32 -0.63
C ALA A 66 -14.85 -19.63 0.35
N LYS A 67 -14.94 -19.96 1.64
CA LYS A 67 -14.20 -19.33 2.74
C LYS A 67 -12.69 -19.36 2.49
N LEU A 68 -12.01 -18.25 2.79
CA LEU A 68 -10.54 -18.19 2.79
C LEU A 68 -9.96 -18.89 4.03
N GLN A 69 -8.87 -19.61 3.83
CA GLN A 69 -8.05 -20.25 4.85
C GLN A 69 -6.63 -19.67 4.82
N TYR A 70 -6.13 -19.34 6.00
CA TYR A 70 -4.79 -18.84 6.23
C TYR A 70 -3.92 -19.97 6.77
N LEU A 71 -2.84 -20.26 6.05
CA LEU A 71 -1.92 -21.35 6.34
C LEU A 71 -0.78 -20.84 7.25
N GLU A 72 -0.32 -21.70 8.17
CA GLU A 72 0.82 -21.37 9.03
C GLU A 72 2.13 -21.24 8.25
N LYS A 73 2.29 -22.02 7.18
CA LYS A 73 3.43 -21.97 6.28
C LYS A 73 2.99 -21.54 4.90
N SER A 74 3.73 -20.61 4.30
CA SER A 74 3.54 -20.24 2.90
C SER A 74 3.79 -21.46 2.01
N ILE A 75 2.91 -21.65 1.03
CA ILE A 75 3.01 -22.68 -0.01
C ILE A 75 3.17 -22.00 -1.37
N GLN A 76 3.71 -22.73 -2.33
CA GLN A 76 3.76 -22.26 -3.71
C GLN A 76 2.47 -22.67 -4.42
N GLN A 77 1.67 -21.71 -4.88
CA GLN A 77 0.40 -21.97 -5.57
C GLN A 77 0.28 -21.15 -6.86
N SER A 78 -0.39 -21.72 -7.87
CA SER A 78 -0.66 -21.02 -9.13
C SER A 78 -1.93 -20.19 -9.05
N CYS A 79 -1.85 -18.94 -9.49
CA CYS A 79 -3.01 -18.06 -9.60
C CYS A 79 -4.03 -18.64 -10.59
N TYR A 80 -5.30 -18.73 -10.20
CA TYR A 80 -6.38 -19.26 -11.03
C TYR A 80 -6.53 -18.52 -12.36
N PHE A 81 -6.38 -17.19 -12.35
CA PHE A 81 -6.58 -16.35 -13.53
C PHE A 81 -5.34 -16.25 -14.43
N CYS A 82 -4.18 -15.87 -13.89
CA CYS A 82 -2.98 -15.65 -14.72
C CYS A 82 -2.01 -16.83 -14.78
N GLY A 83 -2.23 -17.89 -13.99
CA GLY A 83 -1.37 -19.08 -13.94
C GLY A 83 -0.03 -18.89 -13.23
N ARG A 84 0.35 -17.66 -12.85
CA ARG A 84 1.64 -17.38 -12.18
C ARG A 84 1.75 -18.15 -10.87
N LYS A 85 2.88 -18.82 -10.66
CA LYS A 85 3.19 -19.57 -9.43
C LYS A 85 3.86 -18.64 -8.42
N LEU A 86 3.19 -18.36 -7.31
CA LEU A 86 3.64 -17.43 -6.29
C LEU A 86 3.59 -18.10 -4.91
N TRP A 87 4.36 -17.57 -3.97
CA TRP A 87 4.22 -17.94 -2.56
C TRP A 87 2.98 -17.26 -2.00
N THR A 88 2.12 -18.05 -1.36
CA THR A 88 0.94 -17.57 -0.67
C THR A 88 0.74 -18.39 0.59
N ASN A 89 0.22 -17.74 1.62
CA ASN A 89 -0.31 -18.42 2.81
C ASN A 89 -1.84 -18.32 2.86
N THR A 90 -2.48 -17.89 1.77
CA THR A 90 -3.93 -17.70 1.70
C THR A 90 -4.46 -18.41 0.46
N ILE A 91 -5.36 -19.37 0.67
CA ILE A 91 -6.13 -20.07 -0.35
C ILE A 91 -7.58 -20.19 0.12
N CYS A 92 -8.54 -20.55 -0.72
CA CYS A 92 -9.87 -20.91 -0.22
C CYS A 92 -9.97 -22.40 0.15
N THR A 93 -11.10 -22.82 0.74
CA THR A 93 -11.37 -24.24 1.04
C THR A 93 -11.43 -25.14 -0.20
N ASN A 94 -11.61 -24.54 -1.39
CA ASN A 94 -11.53 -25.22 -2.69
C ASN A 94 -10.15 -25.02 -3.35
N GLU A 95 -9.14 -24.63 -2.58
CA GLU A 95 -7.73 -24.47 -2.99
C GLU A 95 -7.45 -23.41 -4.06
N HIS A 96 -8.43 -22.57 -4.41
CA HIS A 96 -8.19 -21.44 -5.31
C HIS A 96 -7.27 -20.40 -4.66
N PHE A 97 -6.31 -19.94 -5.45
CA PHE A 97 -5.46 -18.80 -5.18
C PHE A 97 -5.62 -17.77 -6.31
N VAL A 98 -5.71 -16.49 -5.95
CA VAL A 98 -5.74 -15.38 -6.90
C VAL A 98 -4.65 -14.40 -6.48
N CYS A 99 -3.71 -14.11 -7.37
CA CYS A 99 -2.64 -13.16 -7.06
C CYS A 99 -3.17 -11.72 -6.98
N ASP A 100 -2.44 -10.87 -6.26
CA ASP A 100 -2.83 -9.48 -6.01
C ASP A 100 -3.04 -8.68 -7.31
N ASN A 101 -2.26 -8.97 -8.36
CA ASN A 101 -2.43 -8.33 -9.67
C ASN A 101 -3.78 -8.66 -10.31
N CYS A 102 -4.17 -9.94 -10.32
CA CYS A 102 -5.45 -10.38 -10.88
C CYS A 102 -6.62 -9.96 -9.99
N HIS A 103 -6.41 -9.92 -8.68
CA HIS A 103 -7.41 -9.45 -7.72
C HIS A 103 -7.79 -8.00 -7.98
N SER A 104 -6.80 -7.14 -8.20
CA SER A 104 -6.98 -5.69 -8.15
C SER A 104 -7.22 -5.03 -9.51
N GLN A 105 -7.06 -5.73 -10.63
CA GLN A 105 -6.97 -5.10 -11.96
C GLN A 105 -8.15 -4.14 -12.26
N ASP A 106 -9.39 -4.62 -12.16
CA ASP A 106 -10.59 -3.82 -12.46
C ASP A 106 -10.77 -2.65 -11.47
N ALA A 107 -10.40 -2.87 -10.20
CA ALA A 107 -10.44 -1.84 -9.17
C ALA A 107 -9.42 -0.74 -9.45
N LEU A 108 -8.19 -1.10 -9.82
CA LEU A 108 -7.09 -0.16 -10.03
C LEU A 108 -7.27 0.69 -11.28
N ASP A 109 -7.82 0.12 -12.34
CA ASP A 109 -8.16 0.87 -13.56
C ASP A 109 -9.29 1.87 -13.27
N PHE A 110 -10.30 1.46 -12.49
CA PHE A 110 -11.33 2.36 -11.99
C PHE A 110 -10.75 3.48 -11.09
N ILE A 111 -9.98 3.14 -10.05
CA ILE A 111 -9.35 4.10 -9.13
C ILE A 111 -8.54 5.14 -9.91
N LYS A 112 -7.71 4.67 -10.84
CA LYS A 112 -6.91 5.53 -11.72
C LYS A 112 -7.79 6.49 -12.50
N SER A 113 -8.78 5.97 -13.24
CA SER A 113 -9.66 6.80 -14.06
C SER A 113 -10.45 7.80 -13.22
N PHE A 114 -10.99 7.36 -12.09
CA PHE A 114 -11.81 8.18 -11.20
C PHE A 114 -11.00 9.34 -10.60
N CYS A 115 -9.82 9.05 -10.02
CA CYS A 115 -8.95 10.05 -9.39
C CYS A 115 -8.51 11.17 -10.35
N LEU A 116 -8.33 10.89 -11.65
CA LEU A 116 -7.96 11.91 -12.63
C LEU A 116 -9.10 12.89 -12.97
N ASN A 117 -10.35 12.45 -12.82
CA ASN A 117 -11.52 13.17 -13.30
C ASN A 117 -12.31 13.89 -12.21
N VAL A 118 -12.11 13.53 -10.94
CA VAL A 118 -12.78 14.17 -9.80
C VAL A 118 -12.09 15.44 -9.31
N ARG A 119 -12.85 16.29 -8.63
CA ARG A 119 -12.38 17.56 -8.05
C ARG A 119 -12.65 17.65 -6.53
N ASP A 120 -12.88 16.50 -5.90
CA ASP A 120 -13.05 16.39 -4.45
C ASP A 120 -11.84 16.98 -3.70
N LYS A 121 -12.15 17.75 -2.65
CA LYS A 121 -11.18 18.44 -1.79
C LYS A 121 -11.11 17.84 -0.37
N ASP A 122 -11.90 16.82 -0.10
CA ASP A 122 -11.90 16.07 1.15
C ASP A 122 -11.53 14.60 0.88
N MET A 123 -10.54 14.10 1.61
CA MET A 123 -10.01 12.75 1.42
C MET A 123 -11.02 11.66 1.78
N ILE A 124 -11.83 11.86 2.82
CA ILE A 124 -12.84 10.88 3.22
C ILE A 124 -14.02 10.88 2.25
N ALA A 125 -14.43 12.05 1.74
CA ALA A 125 -15.45 12.15 0.69
C ALA A 125 -15.03 11.42 -0.57
N LEU A 126 -13.81 11.64 -1.05
CA LEU A 126 -13.28 10.95 -2.22
C LEU A 126 -13.18 9.43 -2.00
N PHE A 127 -12.62 9.03 -0.85
CA PHE A 127 -12.51 7.62 -0.48
C PHE A 127 -13.87 6.91 -0.44
N LYS A 128 -14.90 7.55 0.13
CA LYS A 128 -16.28 7.05 0.14
C LYS A 128 -16.80 6.77 -1.26
N LYS A 129 -16.65 7.75 -2.17
CA LYS A 129 -17.14 7.64 -3.56
C LYS A 129 -16.47 6.47 -4.30
N ILE A 130 -15.16 6.32 -4.14
CA ILE A 130 -14.41 5.23 -4.79
C ILE A 130 -14.85 3.87 -4.24
N ARG A 131 -14.98 3.73 -2.92
CA ARG A 131 -15.42 2.47 -2.29
C ARG A 131 -16.84 2.04 -2.64
N ALA A 132 -17.71 2.99 -3.00
CA ALA A 132 -19.08 2.69 -3.41
C ALA A 132 -19.14 1.97 -4.77
N HIS A 133 -18.05 1.96 -5.53
CA HIS A 133 -18.02 1.33 -6.84
C HIS A 133 -17.95 -0.21 -6.74
N PRO A 134 -18.76 -0.97 -7.50
CA PRO A 134 -18.82 -2.43 -7.41
C PRO A 134 -17.50 -3.16 -7.70
N SER A 135 -16.59 -2.55 -8.47
CA SER A 135 -15.27 -3.15 -8.74
C SER A 135 -14.30 -3.04 -7.57
N VAL A 136 -14.61 -2.23 -6.54
CA VAL A 136 -13.79 -2.08 -5.34
C VAL A 136 -14.37 -2.99 -4.26
N PRO A 137 -13.74 -4.13 -3.94
CA PRO A 137 -14.29 -5.07 -2.97
C PRO A 137 -14.17 -4.52 -1.55
N MET A 138 -14.82 -5.17 -0.59
CA MET A 138 -14.81 -4.73 0.82
C MET A 138 -13.38 -4.69 1.41
N HIS A 139 -12.58 -5.69 1.06
CA HIS A 139 -11.21 -5.91 1.47
C HIS A 139 -10.37 -6.36 0.28
N GLY A 140 -9.11 -5.94 0.24
CA GLY A 140 -8.15 -6.41 -0.74
C GLY A 140 -6.93 -5.49 -0.91
N PRO A 141 -5.97 -5.88 -1.76
CA PRO A 141 -4.74 -5.15 -1.98
C PRO A 141 -4.92 -3.84 -2.77
N GLU A 142 -6.02 -3.64 -3.49
CA GLU A 142 -6.32 -2.37 -4.17
C GLU A 142 -6.36 -1.15 -3.24
N TYR A 143 -6.61 -1.36 -1.95
CA TYR A 143 -6.58 -0.30 -0.93
C TYR A 143 -5.18 0.30 -0.72
N HIS A 144 -4.13 -0.46 -1.02
CA HIS A 144 -2.74 -0.02 -0.90
C HIS A 144 -2.39 1.04 -1.96
N SER A 145 -3.01 0.94 -3.14
CA SER A 145 -2.95 1.96 -4.20
C SER A 145 -4.00 3.07 -4.00
N LEU A 146 -5.14 2.75 -3.40
CA LEU A 146 -6.23 3.70 -3.19
C LEU A 146 -5.83 4.87 -2.27
N VAL A 147 -5.28 4.58 -1.09
CA VAL A 147 -4.92 5.61 -0.10
C VAL A 147 -3.97 6.68 -0.67
N PRO A 148 -2.82 6.34 -1.31
CA PRO A 148 -1.96 7.36 -1.86
C PRO A 148 -2.61 8.11 -3.03
N ALA A 149 -3.41 7.44 -3.87
CA ALA A 149 -4.13 8.09 -4.96
C ALA A 149 -5.14 9.12 -4.45
N VAL A 150 -5.88 8.82 -3.38
CA VAL A 150 -6.81 9.76 -2.72
C VAL A 150 -6.07 11.00 -2.24
N ILE A 151 -4.96 10.82 -1.50
CA ILE A 151 -4.16 11.92 -0.95
C ILE A 151 -3.66 12.84 -2.07
N LEU A 152 -3.07 12.26 -3.13
CA LEU A 152 -2.50 13.03 -4.24
C LEU A 152 -3.56 13.70 -5.12
N THR A 153 -4.75 13.11 -5.21
CA THR A 153 -5.89 13.72 -5.90
C THR A 153 -6.37 14.97 -5.16
N VAL A 154 -6.60 14.85 -3.85
CA VAL A 154 -7.03 15.99 -3.01
C VAL A 154 -5.95 17.07 -2.97
N TYR A 155 -4.69 16.69 -2.83
CA TYR A 155 -3.57 17.63 -2.90
C TYR A 155 -3.54 18.39 -4.23
N GLY A 156 -3.69 17.70 -5.37
CA GLY A 156 -3.76 18.34 -6.69
C GLY A 156 -4.94 19.30 -6.83
N ASN A 157 -6.11 18.90 -6.34
CA ASN A 157 -7.33 19.70 -6.39
C ASN A 157 -7.29 20.95 -5.50
N LEU A 158 -6.55 20.90 -4.39
CA LEU A 158 -6.35 22.05 -3.49
C LEU A 158 -5.23 22.98 -3.97
N SER A 159 -4.11 22.40 -4.41
CA SER A 159 -2.92 23.14 -4.85
C SER A 159 -3.05 23.76 -6.25
N GLY A 160 -3.93 23.21 -7.09
CA GLY A 160 -3.95 23.48 -8.53
C GLY A 160 -2.79 22.83 -9.29
N GLN A 161 -1.93 22.04 -8.63
CA GLN A 161 -0.83 21.34 -9.27
C GLN A 161 -1.33 20.11 -10.02
N ASN A 162 -0.74 19.85 -11.19
CA ASN A 162 -1.02 18.62 -11.93
C ASN A 162 -0.34 17.42 -11.25
N THR A 163 -1.13 16.60 -10.54
CA THR A 163 -0.66 15.40 -9.84
C THR A 163 -0.85 14.10 -10.64
N THR A 164 -1.21 14.18 -11.93
CA THR A 164 -1.51 12.99 -12.77
C THR A 164 -0.41 11.94 -12.72
N GLN A 165 0.85 12.34 -12.92
CA GLN A 165 1.99 11.41 -12.89
C GLN A 165 2.25 10.86 -11.49
N LEU A 166 2.04 11.69 -10.44
CA LEU A 166 2.17 11.23 -9.06
C LEU A 166 1.10 10.18 -8.74
N ILE A 167 -0.14 10.35 -9.22
CA ILE A 167 -1.22 9.38 -9.04
C ILE A 167 -0.87 8.06 -9.72
N PHE A 168 -0.31 8.08 -10.95
CA PHE A 168 0.13 6.85 -11.61
C PHE A 168 1.24 6.14 -10.82
N GLU A 169 2.25 6.89 -10.39
CA GLU A 169 3.36 6.34 -9.62
C GLU A 169 2.91 5.81 -8.25
N ALA A 170 1.99 6.52 -7.58
CA ALA A 170 1.38 6.06 -6.34
C ALA A 170 0.63 4.75 -6.50
N ILE A 171 -0.15 4.61 -7.58
CA ILE A 171 -0.85 3.38 -7.87
C ILE A 171 0.17 2.26 -8.14
N HIS A 172 1.20 2.53 -8.95
CA HIS A 172 2.25 1.56 -9.27
C HIS A 172 2.98 1.07 -8.01
N ARG A 173 3.45 1.99 -7.15
CA ARG A 173 4.06 1.64 -5.84
C ARG A 173 3.09 0.93 -4.91
N GLY A 174 1.83 1.32 -4.89
CA GLY A 174 0.81 0.65 -4.07
C GLY A 174 0.59 -0.81 -4.47
N LYS A 175 0.66 -1.11 -5.78
CA LYS A 175 0.48 -2.48 -6.32
C LYS A 175 1.58 -3.45 -5.88
N THR A 176 2.76 -2.97 -5.48
CA THR A 176 3.85 -3.84 -5.02
C THR A 176 3.64 -4.31 -3.58
N ILE A 177 2.67 -3.75 -2.86
CA ILE A 177 2.33 -4.13 -1.50
C ILE A 177 1.38 -5.31 -1.53
N ILE A 178 1.86 -6.46 -1.09
CA ILE A 178 1.10 -7.71 -1.12
C ILE A 178 -0.15 -7.68 -0.22
N GLY A 179 -1.18 -8.42 -0.63
CA GLY A 179 -2.33 -8.69 0.22
C GLY A 179 -1.91 -9.27 1.57
N GLY A 180 -2.51 -8.79 2.65
CA GLY A 180 -2.19 -9.25 4.01
C GLY A 180 -0.88 -8.70 4.60
N ALA A 181 -0.22 -7.74 3.95
CA ALA A 181 0.97 -7.06 4.50
C ALA A 181 0.76 -6.55 5.95
N CYS A 182 -0.46 -6.15 6.30
CA CYS A 182 -0.84 -5.73 7.64
C CYS A 182 -0.57 -6.77 8.74
N SER A 183 -0.55 -8.05 8.40
CA SER A 183 -0.26 -9.14 9.33
C SER A 183 1.04 -9.87 8.99
N PHE A 184 1.29 -10.16 7.71
CA PHE A 184 2.45 -10.97 7.30
C PHE A 184 3.75 -10.19 7.22
N LEU A 185 3.68 -8.89 6.95
CA LEU A 185 4.84 -8.00 6.90
C LEU A 185 4.87 -7.02 8.08
N GLY A 186 3.87 -7.09 8.98
CA GLY A 186 3.77 -6.25 10.17
C GLY A 186 3.44 -4.78 9.90
N ILE A 187 2.98 -4.44 8.69
CA ILE A 187 2.67 -3.04 8.34
C ILE A 187 1.45 -2.93 7.42
N CYS A 188 0.48 -2.12 7.84
CA CYS A 188 -0.74 -1.93 7.07
C CYS A 188 -0.46 -1.17 5.77
N GLY A 189 -0.95 -1.69 4.64
CA GLY A 189 -0.79 -1.04 3.35
C GLY A 189 -1.45 0.34 3.25
N ALA A 190 -2.44 0.65 4.11
CA ALA A 190 -2.97 2.01 4.23
C ALA A 190 -1.93 2.98 4.83
N ALA A 191 -1.16 2.55 5.84
CA ALA A 191 -0.07 3.35 6.40
C ALA A 191 1.06 3.55 5.38
N ILE A 192 1.46 2.47 4.69
CA ILE A 192 2.43 2.56 3.58
C ILE A 192 1.92 3.50 2.49
N GLY A 193 0.61 3.45 2.18
CA GLY A 193 -0.04 4.36 1.26
C GLY A 193 0.16 5.83 1.61
N VAL A 194 0.02 6.22 2.87
CA VAL A 194 0.33 7.61 3.30
C VAL A 194 1.82 7.92 3.06
N GLY A 195 2.71 6.98 3.39
CA GLY A 195 4.15 7.10 3.13
C GLY A 195 4.49 7.26 1.65
N ILE A 196 3.82 6.52 0.76
CA ILE A 196 3.99 6.60 -0.70
C ILE A 196 3.60 8.00 -1.20
N ALA A 197 2.44 8.51 -0.79
CA ALA A 197 2.01 9.84 -1.20
C ALA A 197 2.99 10.93 -0.72
N LEU A 198 3.40 10.87 0.54
CA LEU A 198 4.35 11.84 1.08
C LEU A 198 5.73 11.74 0.42
N SER A 199 6.21 10.53 0.14
CA SER A 199 7.46 10.29 -0.59
C SER A 199 7.43 10.95 -1.96
N LEU A 200 6.30 10.85 -2.68
CA LEU A 200 6.12 11.47 -3.99
C LEU A 200 6.09 12.99 -3.90
N LEU A 201 5.38 13.55 -2.92
CA LEU A 201 5.27 14.99 -2.71
C LEU A 201 6.62 15.62 -2.31
N LEU A 202 7.38 14.96 -1.43
CA LEU A 202 8.71 15.43 -1.00
C LEU A 202 9.83 15.05 -1.98
N LYS A 203 9.51 14.30 -3.05
CA LYS A 203 10.51 13.70 -3.95
C LYS A 203 11.59 12.94 -3.18
N ALA A 204 11.18 12.19 -2.15
CA ALA A 204 12.07 11.41 -1.31
C ALA A 204 12.68 10.25 -2.11
N ASP A 205 13.93 9.94 -1.81
CA ASP A 205 14.69 8.80 -2.35
C ASP A 205 15.65 8.26 -1.26
N PRO A 206 16.32 7.11 -1.47
CA PRO A 206 17.22 6.53 -0.46
C PRO A 206 18.39 7.43 -0.03
N TYR A 207 18.78 8.41 -0.86
CA TYR A 207 19.94 9.27 -0.64
C TYR A 207 19.57 10.61 0.03
N LYS A 208 18.29 10.99 -0.02
CA LYS A 208 17.74 12.17 0.65
C LYS A 208 17.39 11.88 2.10
N ALA A 209 18.41 11.98 2.97
CA ALA A 209 18.33 11.60 4.39
C ALA A 209 17.14 12.25 5.13
N ARG A 210 16.89 13.55 4.91
CA ARG A 210 15.80 14.29 5.57
C ARG A 210 14.44 13.77 5.13
N GLU A 211 14.19 13.72 3.83
CA GLU A 211 12.91 13.33 3.25
C GLU A 211 12.60 11.86 3.54
N ARG A 212 13.60 10.98 3.42
CA ARG A 212 13.50 9.56 3.80
C ARG A 212 13.12 9.41 5.27
N GLN A 213 13.75 10.15 6.17
CA GLN A 213 13.44 10.10 7.60
C GLN A 213 12.01 10.60 7.87
N ILE A 214 11.59 11.70 7.22
CA ILE A 214 10.23 12.24 7.35
C ILE A 214 9.20 11.20 6.91
N VAL A 215 9.36 10.59 5.74
CA VAL A 215 8.45 9.57 5.20
C VAL A 215 8.32 8.39 6.17
N GLN A 216 9.43 7.88 6.70
CA GLN A 216 9.41 6.76 7.65
C GLN A 216 8.73 7.13 8.98
N LYS A 217 9.00 8.33 9.51
CA LYS A 217 8.37 8.83 10.74
C LYS A 217 6.86 8.97 10.57
N VAL A 218 6.40 9.58 9.48
CA VAL A 218 4.96 9.74 9.21
C VAL A 218 4.29 8.38 9.02
N THR A 219 4.90 7.48 8.25
CA THR A 219 4.38 6.12 8.05
C THR A 219 4.23 5.39 9.39
N HIS A 220 5.22 5.49 10.28
CA HIS A 220 5.17 4.91 11.63
C HIS A 220 4.05 5.53 12.48
N GLN A 221 3.89 6.86 12.45
CA GLN A 221 2.83 7.55 13.20
C GLN A 221 1.44 7.10 12.74
N VAL A 222 1.23 6.98 11.43
CA VAL A 222 -0.03 6.45 10.89
C VAL A 222 -0.24 4.99 11.30
N LEU A 223 0.80 4.16 11.23
CA LEU A 223 0.71 2.77 11.66
C LEU A 223 0.34 2.67 13.15
N LYS A 224 0.85 3.57 14.00
CA LYS A 224 0.51 3.64 15.43
C LYS A 224 -0.99 3.88 15.66
N GLU A 225 -1.61 4.76 14.89
CA GLU A 225 -3.06 5.00 14.98
C GLU A 225 -3.88 3.76 14.56
N ILE A 226 -3.41 3.03 13.55
CA ILE A 226 -4.04 1.78 13.10
C ILE A 226 -3.86 0.66 14.14
N SER A 227 -2.63 0.45 14.60
CA SER A 227 -2.27 -0.66 15.51
C SER A 227 -2.74 -0.46 16.95
N HIS A 228 -3.25 0.73 17.29
CA HIS A 228 -3.95 0.97 18.56
C HIS A 228 -5.19 0.08 18.74
N TYR A 229 -5.82 -0.34 17.64
CA TYR A 229 -6.99 -1.20 17.69
C TYR A 229 -6.61 -2.67 17.78
N HIS A 230 -7.03 -3.32 18.88
CA HIS A 230 -7.03 -4.79 18.95
C HIS A 230 -8.18 -5.33 18.10
N ALA A 231 -7.93 -5.52 16.80
CA ALA A 231 -8.97 -5.83 15.83
C ALA A 231 -8.44 -6.71 14.68
N PRO A 232 -9.27 -7.63 14.16
CA PRO A 232 -8.98 -8.28 12.89
C PRO A 232 -9.12 -7.31 11.70
N ARG A 233 -8.81 -7.79 10.49
CA ARG A 233 -8.73 -6.99 9.26
C ARG A 233 -9.97 -6.12 9.02
N CYS A 234 -9.77 -4.85 8.62
CA CYS A 234 -10.83 -4.02 8.06
C CYS A 234 -10.23 -2.87 7.23
N CYS A 235 -10.15 -3.05 5.91
CA CYS A 235 -9.60 -2.04 5.01
C CYS A 235 -10.31 -0.68 5.12
N GLN A 236 -11.62 -0.64 5.44
CA GLN A 236 -12.32 0.64 5.62
C GLN A 236 -11.86 1.40 6.85
N ARG A 237 -11.80 0.73 8.01
CA ARG A 237 -11.35 1.34 9.26
C ARG A 237 -9.91 1.82 9.12
N ASP A 238 -9.04 0.96 8.62
CA ASP A 238 -7.61 1.23 8.59
C ASP A 238 -7.26 2.32 7.57
N CYS A 239 -7.96 2.38 6.41
CA CYS A 239 -7.82 3.50 5.47
C CYS A 239 -8.40 4.80 6.03
N TRP A 240 -9.55 4.76 6.71
CA TRP A 240 -10.12 5.95 7.34
C TRP A 240 -9.19 6.51 8.42
N LEU A 241 -8.66 5.66 9.32
CA LEU A 241 -7.65 6.05 10.31
C LEU A 241 -6.41 6.63 9.63
N ALA A 242 -5.93 6.01 8.55
CA ALA A 242 -4.78 6.50 7.80
C ALA A 242 -5.00 7.90 7.22
N LEU A 243 -6.16 8.14 6.60
CA LEU A 243 -6.50 9.44 6.01
C LEU A 243 -6.73 10.50 7.09
N LYS A 244 -7.35 10.16 8.23
CA LYS A 244 -7.48 11.06 9.38
C LYS A 244 -6.12 11.43 9.96
N ALA A 245 -5.24 10.45 10.18
CA ALA A 245 -3.88 10.71 10.64
C ALA A 245 -3.11 11.56 9.63
N ALA A 246 -3.23 11.27 8.32
CA ALA A 246 -2.61 12.07 7.27
C ALA A 246 -3.06 13.54 7.31
N SER A 247 -4.36 13.82 7.48
CA SER A 247 -4.88 15.20 7.59
C SER A 247 -4.27 15.98 8.76
N GLN A 248 -3.90 15.30 9.85
CA GLN A 248 -3.32 15.92 11.05
C GLN A 248 -1.80 16.08 10.98
N ILE A 249 -1.12 15.15 10.31
CA ILE A 249 0.34 15.05 10.31
C ILE A 249 0.96 15.78 9.12
N LEU A 250 0.41 15.59 7.93
CA LEU A 250 0.99 16.10 6.69
C LEU A 250 1.10 17.63 6.60
N PRO A 251 0.21 18.46 7.20
CA PRO A 251 0.38 19.91 7.21
C PRO A 251 1.70 20.40 7.85
N LYS A 252 2.38 19.56 8.63
CA LYS A 252 3.71 19.90 9.17
C LYS A 252 4.83 19.87 8.12
N TYR A 253 4.57 19.25 6.97
CA TYR A 253 5.56 18.97 5.92
C TYR A 253 5.11 19.47 4.55
N LEU A 254 3.87 19.93 4.41
CA LEU A 254 3.27 20.40 3.17
C LEU A 254 2.70 21.80 3.39
N ASP A 255 2.69 22.61 2.33
CA ASP A 255 2.15 23.97 2.36
C ASP A 255 0.61 24.02 2.30
N ILE A 256 -0.06 22.87 2.37
CA ILE A 256 -1.50 22.72 2.19
C ILE A 256 -2.07 21.78 3.24
N GLU A 257 -3.21 22.19 3.81
CA GLU A 257 -4.01 21.35 4.68
C GLU A 257 -4.89 20.40 3.87
N LEU A 258 -4.75 19.10 4.12
CA LEU A 258 -5.52 18.07 3.45
C LEU A 258 -6.73 17.68 4.30
N ALA A 259 -7.92 18.14 3.91
CA ALA A 259 -9.14 17.87 4.66
C ALA A 259 -9.51 16.38 4.69
N ALA A 260 -10.00 15.93 5.84
CA ALA A 260 -10.55 14.59 6.09
C ALA A 260 -11.71 14.70 7.09
N GLU A 261 -12.64 15.59 6.79
CA GLU A 261 -13.73 16.06 7.66
C GLU A 261 -15.04 15.35 7.36
N GLU A 262 -15.24 14.87 6.13
CA GLU A 262 -16.46 14.18 5.74
C GLU A 262 -16.79 13.01 6.70
N LYS A 263 -18.05 12.95 7.09
CA LYS A 263 -18.55 11.93 8.01
C LYS A 263 -18.61 10.58 7.30
N LEU A 264 -17.95 9.57 7.86
CA LEU A 264 -18.06 8.18 7.41
C LEU A 264 -18.78 7.34 8.47
N ILE A 265 -19.99 6.89 8.16
CA ILE A 265 -20.70 5.87 8.93
C ILE A 265 -20.48 4.53 8.24
N CYS A 266 -20.11 3.49 8.99
CA CYS A 266 -19.95 2.17 8.43
C CYS A 266 -21.31 1.53 8.13
N GLU A 267 -21.55 1.17 6.87
CA GLU A 267 -22.71 0.38 6.45
C GLU A 267 -22.37 -1.10 6.24
N GLN A 268 -21.08 -1.44 6.12
CA GLN A 268 -20.59 -2.80 5.85
C GLN A 268 -20.43 -3.67 7.10
N PHE A 269 -20.76 -3.17 8.30
CA PHE A 269 -20.51 -3.87 9.57
C PHE A 269 -21.26 -5.21 9.67
N SER A 270 -22.45 -5.32 9.07
CA SER A 270 -23.26 -6.55 9.06
C SER A 270 -22.71 -7.61 8.09
N GLN A 271 -21.93 -7.20 7.10
CA GLN A 271 -21.37 -8.06 6.06
C GLN A 271 -19.93 -8.48 6.38
N ASN A 272 -19.22 -7.71 7.22
CA ASN A 272 -17.86 -8.04 7.65
C ASN A 272 -17.88 -9.00 8.85
N LYS A 273 -17.59 -10.28 8.62
CA LYS A 273 -17.48 -11.32 9.66
C LYS A 273 -16.42 -11.01 10.72
N GLU A 274 -15.42 -10.21 10.35
CA GLU A 274 -14.30 -9.79 11.20
C GLU A 274 -14.57 -8.46 11.94
N CYS A 275 -15.80 -7.95 11.89
CA CYS A 275 -16.14 -6.67 12.51
C CYS A 275 -16.05 -6.71 14.04
N ILE A 276 -15.43 -5.68 14.63
CA ILE A 276 -15.36 -5.48 16.09
C ILE A 276 -16.56 -4.72 16.67
N GLY A 277 -17.60 -4.49 15.87
CA GLY A 277 -18.85 -3.83 16.27
C GLY A 277 -18.62 -2.46 16.93
N LYS A 278 -19.20 -2.26 18.11
CA LYS A 278 -19.16 -1.01 18.89
C LYS A 278 -17.76 -0.56 19.30
N LEU A 279 -16.71 -1.39 19.13
CA LEU A 279 -15.33 -0.95 19.37
C LEU A 279 -14.73 -0.20 18.17
N CYS A 280 -15.40 -0.22 17.01
CA CYS A 280 -14.95 0.47 15.80
C CYS A 280 -15.38 1.94 15.82
N PRO A 281 -14.50 2.90 15.50
CA PRO A 281 -14.84 4.33 15.46
C PRO A 281 -15.88 4.67 14.38
N LEU A 282 -16.06 3.79 13.38
CA LEU A 282 -17.03 3.97 12.31
C LEU A 282 -18.38 3.31 12.60
N PHE A 283 -18.59 2.71 13.78
CA PHE A 283 -19.85 2.05 14.10
C PHE A 283 -21.01 3.09 14.13
N PRO A 284 -22.19 2.80 13.55
CA PRO A 284 -23.30 3.78 13.45
C PRO A 284 -23.81 4.42 14.75
N GLY A 285 -23.41 3.91 15.93
CA GLY A 285 -23.82 4.44 17.24
C GLY A 285 -22.83 5.40 17.92
N HIS A 286 -21.71 5.77 17.26
CA HIS A 286 -20.64 6.61 17.84
C HIS A 286 -20.69 8.09 17.42
N GLN A 287 -21.82 8.54 16.89
CA GLN A 287 -21.96 9.88 16.30
C GLN A 287 -23.08 10.69 16.93
#